data_AF-A0A2T2SPC6-F1
#
_entry.id   AF-A0A2T2SPC6-F1
#
_cell.length_a   1.000
_cell.length_b   1.000
_cell.length_c   1.000
_cell.angle_alpha   90.00
_cell.angle_beta   90.00
_cell.angle_gamma   90.00
#
_symmetry.space_group_name_H-M   'P 1'
#
loop_
_entity.id
_entity.type
_entity.pdbx_description
1 polymer ?
#
loop_
_entity_poly.entity_id
_entity_poly.type
_entity_poly.pdbx_seq_one_letter_code
_entity_poly.pdbx_strand_id
1 'polypeptide(L)'
;MKAFLRLSLCFALTALLGAVPAAAPVCAQDTGVIAGQVTEDATGQAIPGVNVRIPGTDLGAATDAEGRFRITGVPVGTYTVVASFLGYSDGIEENVTVEAGETERVQIAMQKEAQDLDEVVVVAYGEQQRGDVTGATATVESETIEATATSSFQQALQGTVAGVKVTQGDAAPGAGISVQIRGITSTTGSSEPLYVVDGVPLNTSGVPATALGPNKSLAGTDQAVGSDTNPLATISPSDVESIRVLKDASATALYGSRAANGVVLITTKDGRGQNNVSIEYERSYSTPVRTIDMLDAGPYARYVNQAQLNAGNNVVYGSGT
;
A
#
# COMPACT_ATOMS: atom_id res chain seq x y z
N MET A 1 -13.94 -83.35 -29.29
CA MET A 1 -14.02 -82.07 -30.02
C MET A 1 -12.67 -81.37 -29.90
N LYS A 2 -11.98 -81.20 -31.05
CA LYS A 2 -10.75 -80.45 -31.36
C LYS A 2 -9.60 -80.50 -30.33
N ALA A 3 -8.61 -81.39 -30.43
CA ALA A 3 -7.55 -81.57 -31.44
C ALA A 3 -6.32 -80.63 -31.26
N PHE A 4 -5.14 -81.26 -31.08
CA PHE A 4 -3.84 -80.98 -31.74
C PHE A 4 -3.26 -79.54 -31.63
N LEU A 5 -1.97 -79.22 -31.50
CA LEU A 5 -0.67 -79.88 -31.68
C LEU A 5 0.33 -78.72 -31.90
N ARG A 6 1.56 -78.84 -31.41
CA ARG A 6 2.87 -78.48 -32.01
C ARG A 6 3.82 -77.96 -30.92
N LEU A 7 4.85 -78.70 -30.49
CA LEU A 7 5.99 -79.32 -31.19
C LEU A 7 7.12 -78.33 -31.45
N SER A 8 8.30 -78.71 -30.94
CA SER A 8 9.66 -78.32 -31.34
C SER A 8 10.14 -76.93 -30.87
N LEU A 9 11.37 -76.75 -30.39
CA LEU A 9 12.61 -77.50 -30.64
C LEU A 9 13.67 -76.98 -29.64
N CYS A 10 14.56 -77.87 -29.15
CA CYS A 10 16.02 -77.65 -29.00
C CYS A 10 16.57 -76.44 -28.21
N PHE A 11 17.74 -76.45 -27.59
CA PHE A 11 18.82 -77.38 -27.31
C PHE A 11 19.80 -76.52 -26.51
N ALA A 12 20.49 -77.09 -25.51
CA ALA A 12 21.79 -76.65 -25.00
C ALA A 12 22.00 -75.15 -24.68
N LEU A 13 22.27 -74.83 -23.40
CA LEU A 13 23.64 -74.47 -23.01
C LEU A 13 23.76 -74.34 -21.49
N THR A 14 24.74 -75.06 -20.98
CA THR A 14 25.37 -75.02 -19.67
C THR A 14 25.76 -73.64 -19.16
N ALA A 15 25.78 -73.55 -17.82
CA ALA A 15 26.68 -72.75 -16.99
C ALA A 15 26.51 -71.22 -17.00
N LEU A 16 25.80 -70.70 -15.98
CA LEU A 16 26.29 -69.52 -15.28
C LEU A 16 25.84 -69.53 -13.82
N LEU A 17 26.85 -69.63 -12.95
CA LEU A 17 26.83 -69.40 -11.52
C LEU A 17 26.35 -67.95 -11.28
N GLY A 18 25.07 -67.78 -10.96
CA GLY A 18 24.46 -66.46 -10.71
C GLY A 18 24.43 -66.17 -9.22
N ALA A 19 25.33 -65.29 -8.80
CA ALA A 19 25.51 -64.81 -7.44
C ALA A 19 24.19 -64.41 -6.74
N VAL A 20 24.00 -64.94 -5.53
CA VAL A 20 23.10 -64.36 -4.54
C VAL A 20 23.65 -62.95 -4.23
N PRO A 21 22.88 -61.86 -4.38
CA PRO A 21 23.32 -60.57 -3.89
C PRO A 21 23.36 -60.66 -2.37
N ALA A 22 24.57 -60.74 -1.81
CA ALA A 22 24.81 -60.44 -0.41
C ALA A 22 24.33 -59.01 -0.16
N ALA A 23 23.32 -58.88 0.69
CA ALA A 23 22.98 -57.59 1.28
C ALA A 23 24.24 -57.11 2.02
N ALA A 24 24.92 -56.11 1.47
CA ALA A 24 25.93 -55.38 2.21
C ALA A 24 25.24 -54.82 3.48
N PRO A 25 25.87 -54.92 4.66
CA PRO A 25 25.41 -54.10 5.77
C PRO A 25 25.54 -52.66 5.29
N VAL A 26 24.40 -51.99 5.11
CA VAL A 26 24.37 -50.53 5.13
C VAL A 26 25.02 -50.18 6.46
N CYS A 27 26.24 -49.64 6.42
CA CYS A 27 26.88 -49.10 7.60
C CYS A 27 25.84 -48.19 8.24
N ALA A 28 25.38 -48.53 9.44
CA ALA A 28 24.67 -47.59 10.27
C ALA A 28 25.56 -46.36 10.31
N GLN A 29 25.07 -45.25 9.76
CA GLN A 29 25.83 -44.00 9.79
C GLN A 29 26.17 -43.78 11.26
N ASP A 30 27.46 -43.58 11.55
CA ASP A 30 27.89 -43.27 12.91
C ASP A 30 27.10 -42.03 13.34
N THR A 31 26.19 -42.24 14.28
CA THR A 31 25.26 -41.21 14.76
C THR A 31 25.44 -41.06 16.26
N GLY A 32 25.36 -39.83 16.72
CA GLY A 32 25.36 -39.47 18.13
C GLY A 32 24.03 -38.86 18.56
N VAL A 33 24.00 -38.44 19.81
CA VAL A 33 22.86 -37.78 20.44
C VAL A 33 23.32 -36.45 21.00
N ILE A 34 22.59 -35.36 20.73
CA ILE A 34 22.78 -34.09 21.41
C ILE A 34 21.66 -33.95 22.44
N ALA A 35 22.01 -33.81 23.71
CA ALA A 35 21.07 -33.56 24.78
C ALA A 35 21.47 -32.29 25.51
N GLY A 36 20.51 -31.58 26.09
CA GLY A 36 20.83 -30.33 26.74
C GLY A 36 19.68 -29.72 27.49
N GLN A 37 19.93 -28.55 28.06
CA GLN A 37 18.93 -27.74 28.73
C GLN A 37 19.02 -26.29 28.28
N VAL A 38 17.86 -25.68 28.06
CA VAL A 38 17.73 -24.26 27.74
C VAL A 38 17.21 -23.51 28.95
N THR A 39 17.95 -22.46 29.34
CA THR A 39 17.65 -21.62 30.52
C THR A 39 17.65 -20.15 30.13
N GLU A 40 16.88 -19.32 30.83
CA GLU A 40 16.95 -17.87 30.70
C GLU A 40 18.20 -17.33 31.40
N ASP A 41 18.98 -16.50 30.71
CA ASP A 41 20.26 -15.96 31.20
C ASP A 41 20.07 -15.08 32.45
N ALA A 42 18.99 -14.29 32.49
CA ALA A 42 18.73 -13.35 33.58
C ALA A 42 18.20 -14.00 34.87
N THR A 43 17.41 -15.06 34.77
CA THR A 43 16.71 -15.67 35.91
C THR A 43 17.19 -17.08 36.23
N GLY A 44 17.92 -17.73 35.32
CA GLY A 44 18.30 -19.14 35.39
C GLY A 44 17.12 -20.10 35.28
N GLN A 45 15.92 -19.61 34.95
CA GLN A 45 14.72 -20.45 34.84
C GLN A 45 14.75 -21.26 33.54
N ALA A 46 14.28 -22.51 33.61
CA ALA A 46 14.15 -23.36 32.43
C ALA A 46 13.07 -22.82 31.49
N ILE A 47 13.35 -22.78 30.19
CA ILE A 47 12.41 -22.27 29.18
C ILE A 47 11.77 -23.45 28.43
N PRO A 48 10.45 -23.69 28.61
CA PRO A 48 9.73 -24.72 27.87
C PRO A 48 9.33 -24.25 26.47
N GLY A 49 9.31 -25.17 25.49
CA GLY A 49 8.84 -24.90 24.13
C GLY A 49 9.82 -24.19 23.21
N VAL A 50 11.10 -24.07 23.59
CA VAL A 50 12.17 -23.55 22.73
C VAL A 50 12.42 -24.53 21.59
N ASN A 51 12.52 -24.02 20.36
CA ASN A 51 12.87 -24.82 19.19
C ASN A 51 14.39 -24.87 19.04
N VAL A 52 14.98 -26.06 19.16
CA VAL A 52 16.42 -26.30 19.02
C VAL A 52 16.65 -27.08 17.72
N ARG A 53 17.40 -26.51 16.79
CA ARG A 53 17.64 -27.08 15.46
C ARG A 53 19.11 -27.03 15.07
N ILE A 54 19.50 -27.91 14.16
CA ILE A 54 20.83 -27.90 13.54
C ILE A 54 20.68 -27.38 12.10
N PRO A 55 21.13 -26.15 11.79
CA PRO A 55 21.05 -25.59 10.45
C PRO A 55 21.71 -26.50 9.40
N GLY A 56 21.07 -26.61 8.23
CA GLY A 56 21.53 -27.50 7.16
C GLY A 56 21.09 -28.96 7.31
N THR A 57 20.35 -29.31 8.38
CA THR A 57 19.72 -30.63 8.54
C THR A 57 18.26 -30.47 8.94
N ASP A 58 17.45 -31.52 8.74
CA ASP A 58 16.05 -31.57 9.22
C ASP A 58 15.96 -32.04 10.69
N LEU A 59 17.08 -32.08 11.42
CA LEU A 59 17.15 -32.54 12.80
C LEU A 59 16.93 -31.38 13.78
N GLY A 60 15.96 -31.56 14.67
CA GLY A 60 15.65 -30.62 15.74
C GLY A 60 14.74 -31.23 16.80
N ALA A 61 14.63 -30.56 17.94
CA ALA A 61 13.76 -30.95 19.04
C ALA A 61 13.25 -29.70 19.78
N ALA A 62 12.05 -29.79 20.35
CA ALA A 62 11.53 -28.78 21.25
C ALA A 62 11.90 -29.12 22.71
N THR A 63 12.07 -28.10 23.56
CA THR A 63 12.33 -28.31 25.00
C THR A 63 11.09 -28.73 25.80
N ASP A 64 11.27 -29.58 26.80
CA ASP A 64 10.23 -30.02 27.74
C ASP A 64 9.89 -28.97 28.83
N ALA A 65 8.99 -29.32 29.75
CA ALA A 65 8.58 -28.44 30.86
C ALA A 65 9.75 -28.02 31.78
N GLU A 66 10.82 -28.82 31.82
CA GLU A 66 12.05 -28.53 32.55
C GLU A 66 13.15 -27.96 31.65
N GLY A 67 12.81 -27.53 30.42
CA GLY A 67 13.73 -26.90 29.47
C GLY A 67 14.71 -27.87 28.81
N ARG A 68 14.55 -29.18 28.96
CA ARG A 68 15.48 -30.18 28.40
C ARG A 68 15.09 -30.56 26.97
N PHE A 69 16.09 -30.77 26.12
CA PHE A 69 15.90 -31.26 24.76
C PHE A 69 16.81 -32.46 24.46
N ARG A 70 16.42 -33.25 23.46
CA ARG A 70 17.20 -34.39 22.98
C ARG A 70 17.00 -34.59 21.49
N ILE A 71 18.08 -34.48 20.73
CA ILE A 71 18.15 -34.72 19.28
C ILE A 71 18.93 -36.02 19.07
N THR A 72 18.28 -37.02 18.47
CA THR A 72 18.87 -38.34 18.19
C THR A 72 19.16 -38.51 16.71
N GLY A 73 20.18 -39.29 16.36
CA GLY A 73 20.47 -39.61 14.96
C GLY A 73 21.25 -38.51 14.25
N VAL A 74 22.02 -37.71 15.00
CA VAL A 74 22.88 -36.67 14.43
C VAL A 74 24.13 -37.36 13.88
N PRO A 75 24.46 -37.24 12.58
CA PRO A 75 25.68 -37.82 12.04
C PRO A 75 26.92 -37.29 12.79
N VAL A 76 28.02 -38.03 12.80
CA VAL A 76 29.27 -37.55 13.40
C VAL A 76 29.82 -36.32 12.68
N GLY A 77 30.22 -35.31 13.45
CA GLY A 77 30.71 -34.05 12.92
C GLY A 77 30.57 -32.88 13.90
N THR A 78 31.08 -31.72 13.50
CA THR A 78 30.88 -30.46 14.24
C THR A 78 29.67 -29.74 13.67
N TYR A 79 28.71 -29.44 14.53
CA TYR A 79 27.46 -28.77 14.19
C TYR A 79 27.27 -27.54 15.05
N THR A 80 26.65 -26.52 14.45
CA THR A 80 26.14 -25.37 15.18
C THR A 80 24.70 -25.68 15.56
N VAL A 81 24.39 -25.67 16.84
CA VAL A 81 23.04 -25.83 17.37
C VAL A 81 22.45 -24.44 17.58
N VAL A 82 21.27 -24.22 17.01
CA VAL A 82 20.58 -22.93 17.07
C VAL A 82 19.30 -23.08 17.85
N ALA A 83 19.16 -22.30 18.93
CA ALA A 83 17.94 -22.19 19.70
C ALA A 83 17.16 -20.92 19.30
N SER A 84 15.85 -21.06 19.11
CA SER A 84 14.95 -19.95 18.77
C SER A 84 13.64 -20.08 19.56
N PHE A 85 13.17 -18.96 20.11
CA PHE A 85 11.90 -18.88 20.84
C PHE A 85 11.36 -17.45 20.82
N LEU A 86 10.04 -17.31 20.66
CA LEU A 86 9.41 -16.00 20.54
C LEU A 86 9.58 -15.16 21.83
N GLY A 87 10.02 -13.92 21.67
CA GLY A 87 10.29 -12.99 22.78
C GLY A 87 11.65 -13.16 23.46
N TYR A 88 12.55 -13.93 22.84
CA TYR A 88 13.96 -14.06 23.22
C TYR A 88 14.84 -13.72 22.02
N SER A 89 16.12 -13.44 22.27
CA SER A 89 17.11 -13.21 21.20
C SER A 89 17.15 -14.42 20.26
N ASP A 90 16.90 -14.21 18.97
CA ASP A 90 16.96 -15.28 17.97
C ASP A 90 18.40 -15.67 17.68
N GLY A 91 18.58 -16.95 17.36
CA GLY A 91 19.82 -17.40 16.75
C GLY A 91 20.99 -17.53 17.72
N ILE A 92 20.76 -17.94 18.98
CA ILE A 92 21.89 -18.31 19.84
C ILE A 92 22.52 -19.59 19.29
N GLU A 93 23.76 -19.44 18.83
CA GLU A 93 24.55 -20.47 18.19
C GLU A 93 25.53 -21.07 19.18
N GLU A 94 25.43 -22.39 19.40
CA GLU A 94 26.40 -23.14 20.19
C GLU A 94 27.08 -24.20 19.32
N ASN A 95 28.41 -24.26 19.37
CA ASN A 95 29.17 -25.23 18.59
C ASN A 95 29.32 -26.53 19.36
N VAL A 96 28.89 -27.63 18.75
CA VAL A 96 28.81 -28.94 19.38
C VAL A 96 29.51 -29.95 18.47
N THR A 97 30.46 -30.69 19.01
CA THR A 97 31.12 -31.77 18.27
C THR A 97 30.52 -33.11 18.70
N VAL A 98 29.95 -33.84 17.74
CA VAL A 98 29.26 -35.10 17.99
C VAL A 98 30.16 -36.26 17.60
N GLU A 99 30.51 -37.09 18.57
CA GLU A 99 31.25 -38.34 18.39
C GLU A 99 30.31 -39.55 18.25
N ALA A 100 30.82 -40.65 17.66
CA ALA A 100 30.02 -41.82 17.31
C ALA A 100 29.47 -42.51 18.57
N GLY A 101 28.14 -42.60 18.70
CA GLY A 101 27.48 -43.30 19.81
C GLY A 101 27.52 -42.58 21.15
N GLU A 102 28.11 -41.38 21.24
CA GLU A 102 28.15 -40.59 22.46
C GLU A 102 26.95 -39.63 22.58
N THR A 103 26.64 -39.25 23.81
CA THR A 103 25.63 -38.22 24.11
C THR A 103 26.33 -36.96 24.58
N GLU A 104 26.36 -35.96 23.71
CA GLU A 104 26.97 -34.67 24.03
C GLU A 104 25.98 -33.78 24.77
N ARG A 105 26.46 -33.11 25.82
CA ARG A 105 25.63 -32.27 26.70
C ARG A 105 25.89 -30.79 26.49
N VAL A 106 24.83 -30.04 26.17
CA VAL A 106 24.91 -28.61 25.85
C VAL A 106 23.98 -27.82 26.75
N GLN A 107 24.49 -26.74 27.34
CA GLN A 107 23.66 -25.78 28.07
C GLN A 107 23.53 -24.52 27.21
N ILE A 108 22.30 -24.10 26.94
CA ILE A 108 22.02 -22.90 26.14
C ILE A 108 21.34 -21.87 27.04
N ALA A 109 21.95 -20.69 27.18
CA ALA A 109 21.38 -19.58 27.92
C ALA A 109 20.75 -18.56 26.95
N MET A 110 19.44 -18.33 27.04
CA MET A 110 18.73 -17.37 26.19
C MET A 110 18.48 -16.05 26.89
N GLN A 111 18.71 -14.95 26.18
CA GLN A 111 18.41 -13.61 26.68
C GLN A 111 17.02 -13.18 26.21
N LYS A 112 16.25 -12.59 27.12
CA LYS A 112 14.93 -12.05 26.79
C LYS A 112 15.11 -10.75 26.02
N GLU A 113 14.71 -10.75 24.77
CA GLU A 113 14.75 -9.60 23.88
C GLU A 113 13.39 -9.47 23.22
N ALA A 114 12.76 -8.30 23.37
CA ALA A 114 11.56 -7.99 22.64
C ALA A 114 11.97 -7.79 21.18
N GLN A 115 11.91 -8.86 20.40
CA GLN A 115 12.15 -8.77 18.97
C GLN A 115 11.01 -7.99 18.33
N ASP A 116 11.34 -6.80 17.83
CA ASP A 116 10.57 -6.19 16.76
C ASP A 116 10.74 -7.09 15.54
N LEU A 117 9.64 -7.65 15.04
CA LEU A 117 9.65 -8.48 13.85
C LEU A 117 10.07 -7.60 12.66
N ASP A 118 11.30 -7.76 12.19
CA ASP A 118 11.72 -7.19 10.92
C ASP A 118 10.87 -7.85 9.81
N GLU A 119 9.88 -7.12 9.31
CA GLU A 119 9.09 -7.52 8.17
C GLU A 119 10.02 -7.59 6.95
N VAL A 120 10.30 -8.82 6.48
CA VAL A 120 11.09 -9.04 5.28
C VAL A 120 10.23 -8.65 4.07
N VAL A 121 10.31 -7.38 3.68
CA VAL A 121 9.80 -6.90 2.39
C VAL A 121 10.90 -7.10 1.35
N VAL A 122 10.61 -7.91 0.34
CA VAL A 122 11.44 -7.93 -0.88
C VAL A 122 11.13 -6.66 -1.65
N VAL A 123 11.97 -5.66 -1.46
CA VAL A 123 11.75 -4.34 -2.05
C VAL A 123 12.35 -4.27 -3.44
N ALA A 124 11.49 -4.22 -4.46
CA ALA A 124 11.77 -3.41 -5.64
C ALA A 124 11.12 -2.05 -5.40
N TYR A 125 11.96 -1.04 -5.12
CA TYR A 125 11.66 0.36 -4.80
C TYR A 125 11.30 0.65 -3.32
N GLY A 126 12.33 1.03 -2.56
CA GLY A 126 12.37 1.25 -1.10
C GLY A 126 11.26 2.11 -0.48
N GLU A 127 10.87 1.76 0.75
CA GLU A 127 10.21 2.68 1.68
C GLU A 127 11.28 3.47 2.45
N GLN A 128 11.27 4.79 2.29
CA GLN A 128 12.20 5.69 2.95
C GLN A 128 11.64 6.10 4.32
N GLN A 129 12.42 5.93 5.40
CA GLN A 129 12.06 6.44 6.72
C GLN A 129 11.83 7.96 6.67
N ARG A 130 10.79 8.43 7.38
CA ARG A 130 10.24 9.80 7.40
C ARG A 130 11.27 10.90 7.78
N GLY A 131 12.50 10.55 8.16
CA GLY A 131 13.58 11.46 8.57
C GLY A 131 14.48 12.02 7.46
N ASP A 132 14.56 11.38 6.29
CA ASP A 132 15.59 11.70 5.27
C ASP A 132 15.07 12.32 3.97
N VAL A 133 13.90 12.97 4.01
CA VAL A 133 13.44 13.77 2.87
C VAL A 133 13.88 15.22 3.06
N THR A 134 15.03 15.57 2.51
CA THR A 134 15.57 16.96 2.50
C THR A 134 14.77 17.92 1.60
N GLY A 135 13.74 17.43 0.90
CA GLY A 135 12.85 18.25 0.06
C GLY A 135 11.64 18.78 0.84
N ALA A 136 11.09 19.93 0.43
CA ALA A 136 9.87 20.49 1.00
C ALA A 136 8.64 19.64 0.63
N THR A 137 8.41 18.60 1.42
CA THR A 137 7.18 17.80 1.39
C THR A 137 6.24 18.28 2.50
N ALA A 138 4.95 18.38 2.20
CA ALA A 138 3.93 18.57 3.21
C ALA A 138 2.96 17.39 3.17
N THR A 139 2.67 16.81 4.33
CA THR A 139 1.73 15.70 4.46
C THR A 139 0.49 16.21 5.18
N VAL A 140 -0.68 15.87 4.66
CA VAL A 140 -1.98 16.06 5.30
C VAL A 140 -2.53 14.66 5.59
N GLU A 141 -2.71 14.36 6.87
CA GLU A 141 -3.22 13.07 7.34
C GLU A 141 -4.77 13.06 7.31
N SER A 142 -5.38 11.87 7.26
CA SER A 142 -6.84 11.70 7.14
C SER A 142 -7.65 12.49 8.19
N GLU A 143 -7.18 12.56 9.43
CA GLU A 143 -7.84 13.29 10.52
C GLU A 143 -8.08 14.77 10.16
N THR A 144 -7.12 15.41 9.48
CA THR A 144 -7.25 16.81 9.05
C THR A 144 -8.22 16.95 7.88
N ILE A 145 -8.27 15.94 7.00
CA ILE A 145 -9.18 15.92 5.85
C ILE A 145 -10.62 15.75 6.31
N GLU A 146 -10.87 14.79 7.21
CA GLU A 146 -12.17 14.51 7.81
C GLU A 146 -12.68 15.70 8.63
N ALA A 147 -11.80 16.36 9.40
CA ALA A 147 -12.16 17.55 10.20
C ALA A 147 -12.63 18.75 9.35
N THR A 148 -12.29 18.81 8.07
CA THR A 148 -12.65 19.96 7.20
C THR A 148 -14.08 19.81 6.62
N ALA A 149 -14.75 18.66 6.78
CA ALA A 149 -16.12 18.39 6.32
C ALA A 149 -16.40 18.88 4.87
N THR A 150 -15.43 18.66 3.97
CA THR A 150 -15.49 19.14 2.59
C THR A 150 -15.96 18.05 1.65
N SER A 151 -16.75 18.40 0.64
CA SER A 151 -17.14 17.48 -0.45
C SER A 151 -15.98 17.04 -1.36
N SER A 152 -14.78 17.60 -1.17
CA SER A 152 -13.58 17.25 -1.92
C SER A 152 -12.32 17.48 -1.06
N PHE A 153 -11.40 16.52 -1.07
CA PHE A 153 -10.16 16.62 -0.28
C PHE A 153 -9.23 17.75 -0.75
N GLN A 154 -9.35 18.23 -1.99
CA GLN A 154 -8.57 19.37 -2.49
C GLN A 154 -8.87 20.65 -1.72
N GLN A 155 -10.09 20.78 -1.20
CA GLN A 155 -10.44 21.90 -0.33
C GLN A 155 -9.74 21.78 1.04
N ALA A 156 -9.51 20.57 1.54
CA ALA A 156 -8.72 20.34 2.75
C ALA A 156 -7.23 20.71 2.58
N LEU A 157 -6.70 20.76 1.34
CA LEU A 157 -5.35 21.27 1.08
C LEU A 157 -5.25 22.80 1.23
N GLN A 158 -6.38 23.50 1.19
CA GLN A 158 -6.40 24.94 1.33
C GLN A 158 -6.07 25.33 2.78
N GLY A 159 -4.93 25.99 2.96
CA GLY A 159 -4.49 26.50 4.26
C GLY A 159 -3.78 25.47 5.16
N THR A 160 -3.88 24.17 4.88
CA THR A 160 -3.10 23.13 5.56
C THR A 160 -1.69 23.02 5.01
N VAL A 161 -1.52 23.28 3.70
CA VAL A 161 -0.20 23.25 3.05
C VAL A 161 0.24 24.66 2.63
N ALA A 162 1.34 25.13 3.22
CA ALA A 162 1.94 26.41 2.82
C ALA A 162 2.40 26.38 1.35
N GLY A 163 2.05 27.44 0.60
CA GLY A 163 2.40 27.61 -0.81
C GLY A 163 1.48 26.88 -1.80
N VAL A 164 0.37 26.30 -1.31
CA VAL A 164 -0.69 25.74 -2.16
C VAL A 164 -1.83 26.76 -2.25
N LYS A 165 -2.18 27.12 -3.48
CA LYS A 165 -3.35 27.94 -3.79
C LYS A 165 -4.40 27.04 -4.42
N VAL A 166 -5.57 26.98 -3.80
CA VAL A 166 -6.74 26.28 -4.33
C VAL A 166 -7.70 27.32 -4.86
N THR A 167 -8.10 27.21 -6.12
CA THR A 167 -9.10 28.07 -6.75
C THR A 167 -10.30 27.21 -7.12
N GLN A 168 -11.43 27.45 -6.47
CA GLN A 168 -12.70 26.83 -6.81
C GLN A 168 -13.36 27.68 -7.90
N GLY A 169 -13.64 27.08 -9.07
CA GLY A 169 -14.27 27.78 -10.19
C GLY A 169 -15.74 28.08 -9.91
N ASP A 170 -16.51 27.02 -9.68
CA ASP A 170 -17.94 27.10 -9.36
C ASP A 170 -18.24 26.39 -8.04
N ALA A 171 -19.18 26.91 -7.25
CA ALA A 171 -19.65 26.31 -6.00
C ALA A 171 -20.61 25.12 -6.23
N ALA A 172 -20.65 24.58 -7.44
CA ALA A 172 -21.43 23.38 -7.74
C ALA A 172 -20.73 22.14 -7.16
N PRO A 173 -21.48 21.17 -6.60
CA PRO A 173 -20.90 19.90 -6.15
C PRO A 173 -20.16 19.18 -7.29
N GLY A 174 -18.92 18.78 -7.06
CA GLY A 174 -18.08 18.12 -8.06
C GLY A 174 -17.51 19.04 -9.17
N ALA A 175 -17.66 20.36 -9.03
CA ALA A 175 -17.03 21.31 -9.94
C ALA A 175 -15.50 21.23 -9.90
N GLY A 176 -14.88 21.71 -10.98
CA GLY A 176 -13.43 21.81 -11.10
C GLY A 176 -12.81 22.60 -9.95
N ILE A 177 -11.89 21.97 -9.23
CA ILE A 177 -11.04 22.62 -8.25
C ILE A 177 -9.62 22.61 -8.81
N SER A 178 -9.09 23.79 -9.11
CA SER A 178 -7.72 23.93 -9.60
C SER A 178 -6.77 24.17 -8.44
N VAL A 179 -5.74 23.34 -8.33
CA VAL A 179 -4.68 23.46 -7.32
C VAL A 179 -3.42 23.99 -8.02
N GLN A 180 -2.76 24.96 -7.40
CA GLN A 180 -1.51 25.53 -7.85
C GLN A 180 -0.49 25.49 -6.72
N ILE A 181 0.66 24.87 -6.97
CA ILE A 181 1.76 24.78 -6.00
C ILE A 181 2.79 25.83 -6.41
N ARG A 182 3.13 26.75 -5.50
CA ARG A 182 4.06 27.88 -5.73
C ARG A 182 3.61 28.88 -6.80
N GLY A 183 2.31 28.99 -7.03
CA GLY A 183 1.70 30.00 -7.91
C GLY A 183 1.72 29.62 -9.39
N ILE A 184 1.56 30.60 -10.27
CA ILE A 184 1.52 30.39 -11.72
C ILE A 184 2.94 30.19 -12.27
N THR A 185 3.23 28.99 -12.77
CA THR A 185 4.54 28.60 -13.31
C THR A 185 4.65 28.80 -14.82
N SER A 186 3.53 29.07 -15.51
CA SER A 186 3.47 29.19 -16.96
C SER A 186 2.56 30.33 -17.41
N THR A 187 2.96 31.03 -18.47
CA THR A 187 2.19 32.12 -19.09
C THR A 187 1.19 31.61 -20.14
N THR A 188 1.40 30.40 -20.66
CA THR A 188 0.60 29.82 -21.77
C THR A 188 0.27 28.34 -21.59
N GLY A 189 0.77 27.68 -20.54
CA GLY A 189 0.54 26.26 -20.24
C GLY A 189 -0.19 26.05 -18.91
N SER A 190 -0.61 24.81 -18.65
CA SER A 190 -1.26 24.45 -17.37
C SER A 190 -0.28 24.56 -16.21
N SER A 191 -0.72 25.19 -15.11
CA SER A 191 0.00 25.28 -13.84
C SER A 191 -0.51 24.27 -12.79
N GLU A 192 -1.26 23.26 -13.22
CA GLU A 192 -1.75 22.20 -12.32
C GLU A 192 -0.63 21.21 -11.99
N PRO A 193 -0.59 20.69 -10.76
CA PRO A 193 0.34 19.64 -10.36
C PRO A 193 -0.07 18.29 -10.97
N LEU A 194 0.87 17.35 -10.99
CA LEU A 194 0.57 15.97 -11.29
C LEU A 194 -0.10 15.32 -10.07
N TYR A 195 -1.28 14.74 -10.26
CA TYR A 195 -1.93 13.93 -9.23
C TYR A 195 -1.55 12.47 -9.39
N VAL A 196 -1.19 11.81 -8.30
CA VAL A 196 -0.83 10.39 -8.28
C VAL A 196 -1.65 9.72 -7.19
N VAL A 197 -2.49 8.76 -7.55
CA VAL A 197 -3.32 8.00 -6.62
C VAL A 197 -2.78 6.59 -6.57
N ASP A 198 -2.34 6.13 -5.39
CA ASP A 198 -1.79 4.79 -5.18
C ASP A 198 -0.70 4.41 -6.19
N GLY A 199 0.15 5.39 -6.52
CA GLY A 199 1.25 5.24 -7.50
C GLY A 199 0.86 5.42 -8.96
N VAL A 200 -0.44 5.55 -9.29
CA VAL A 200 -0.94 5.76 -10.65
C VAL A 200 -1.15 7.25 -10.93
N PRO A 201 -0.46 7.85 -11.94
CA PRO A 201 -0.66 9.25 -12.29
C PRO A 201 -2.01 9.46 -12.98
N LEU A 202 -2.78 10.42 -12.50
CA LEU A 202 -4.01 10.89 -13.11
C LEU A 202 -3.73 12.09 -14.01
N ASN A 203 -4.28 12.04 -15.22
CA ASN A 203 -4.24 13.18 -16.12
C ASN A 203 -5.53 13.98 -15.97
N THR A 204 -5.42 15.26 -15.60
CA THR A 204 -6.53 16.23 -15.60
C THR A 204 -6.74 16.86 -16.97
N SER A 205 -5.92 16.50 -17.97
CA SER A 205 -6.03 17.01 -19.33
C SER A 205 -7.37 16.60 -19.95
N GLY A 206 -8.23 17.61 -20.15
CA GLY A 206 -9.58 17.46 -20.67
C GLY A 206 -9.64 16.51 -21.86
N VAL A 207 -10.56 15.56 -21.79
CA VAL A 207 -10.87 14.67 -22.90
C VAL A 207 -11.25 15.56 -24.10
N PRO A 208 -10.55 15.50 -25.24
CA PRO A 208 -10.94 16.27 -26.41
C PRO A 208 -12.39 15.91 -26.76
N ALA A 209 -13.24 16.90 -27.02
CA ALA A 209 -14.65 16.69 -27.36
C ALA A 209 -14.84 15.67 -28.52
N THR A 210 -13.82 15.45 -29.34
CA THR A 210 -13.76 14.46 -30.41
C THR A 210 -13.73 13.01 -29.95
N ALA A 211 -13.43 12.71 -28.68
CA ALA A 211 -13.34 11.36 -28.12
C ALA A 211 -14.62 10.89 -27.41
N LEU A 212 -15.66 11.75 -27.27
CA LEU A 212 -16.86 11.46 -26.48
C LEU A 212 -18.08 10.98 -27.30
N GLY A 213 -17.90 10.73 -28.60
CA GLY A 213 -18.95 10.22 -29.48
C GLY A 213 -20.08 11.22 -29.73
N PRO A 214 -20.98 10.93 -30.70
CA PRO A 214 -21.92 11.90 -31.25
C PRO A 214 -23.05 12.36 -30.30
N ASN A 215 -23.09 11.90 -29.04
CA ASN A 215 -24.25 12.06 -28.15
C ASN A 215 -23.94 12.54 -26.70
N LYS A 216 -22.80 13.21 -26.47
CA LYS A 216 -22.55 13.92 -25.20
C LYS A 216 -22.23 15.41 -25.46
N SER A 217 -23.28 16.19 -25.67
CA SER A 217 -23.23 17.66 -25.53
C SER A 217 -23.62 18.01 -24.09
N LEU A 218 -22.64 18.18 -23.20
CA LEU A 218 -22.87 18.97 -21.99
C LEU A 218 -22.75 20.44 -22.40
N ALA A 219 -23.90 21.07 -22.63
CA ALA A 219 -24.09 22.51 -22.75
C ALA A 219 -23.10 23.29 -23.66
N GLY A 220 -23.36 23.25 -24.98
CA GLY A 220 -23.24 24.45 -25.83
C GLY A 220 -21.83 24.93 -26.22
N THR A 221 -21.61 24.94 -27.53
CA THR A 221 -20.52 25.60 -28.29
C THR A 221 -19.12 24.99 -28.19
N ASP A 222 -18.51 24.81 -29.38
CA ASP A 222 -17.11 24.44 -29.68
C ASP A 222 -16.08 25.44 -29.13
N GLN A 223 -16.19 25.76 -27.85
CA GLN A 223 -15.09 26.25 -27.06
C GLN A 223 -14.53 25.05 -26.32
N ALA A 224 -13.26 25.12 -25.95
CA ALA A 224 -12.74 24.32 -24.85
C ALA A 224 -13.55 24.70 -23.60
N VAL A 225 -14.76 24.20 -23.47
CA VAL A 225 -15.52 24.23 -22.24
C VAL A 225 -14.71 23.27 -21.38
N GLY A 226 -13.85 23.86 -20.56
CA GLY A 226 -13.29 23.27 -19.36
C GLY A 226 -14.45 22.85 -18.47
N SER A 227 -15.19 21.82 -18.88
CA SER A 227 -15.79 20.92 -17.93
C SER A 227 -14.59 20.23 -17.29
N ASP A 228 -14.02 20.95 -16.33
CA ASP A 228 -13.01 20.55 -15.37
C ASP A 228 -13.61 19.40 -14.54
N THR A 229 -13.93 18.28 -15.21
CA THR A 229 -14.34 17.05 -14.55
C THR A 229 -13.12 16.58 -13.81
N ASN A 230 -13.06 17.00 -12.56
CA ASN A 230 -11.97 16.73 -11.67
C ASN A 230 -11.98 15.22 -11.40
N PRO A 231 -11.02 14.45 -11.92
CA PRO A 231 -10.98 13.01 -11.70
C PRO A 231 -10.79 12.67 -10.21
N LEU A 232 -10.48 13.67 -9.38
CA LEU A 232 -10.39 13.54 -7.94
C LEU A 232 -11.76 13.64 -7.25
N ALA A 233 -12.77 14.21 -7.90
CA ALA A 233 -14.13 14.26 -7.35
C ALA A 233 -14.82 12.90 -7.32
N THR A 234 -14.27 11.88 -8.00
CA THR A 234 -14.75 10.50 -7.92
C THR A 234 -14.19 9.74 -6.71
N ILE A 235 -13.21 10.31 -6.01
CA ILE A 235 -12.60 9.71 -4.82
C ILE A 235 -13.27 10.34 -3.60
N SER A 236 -13.84 9.52 -2.73
CA SER A 236 -14.40 10.01 -1.48
C SER A 236 -13.28 10.47 -0.54
N PRO A 237 -13.41 11.61 0.15
CA PRO A 237 -12.45 12.01 1.19
C PRO A 237 -12.28 10.95 2.29
N SER A 238 -13.33 10.18 2.59
CA SER A 238 -13.30 9.08 3.57
C SER A 238 -12.32 7.96 3.22
N ASP A 239 -12.01 7.81 1.94
CA ASP A 239 -11.20 6.72 1.41
C ASP A 239 -9.72 7.12 1.34
N VAL A 240 -9.39 8.38 1.63
CA VAL A 240 -8.02 8.91 1.61
C VAL A 240 -7.37 8.68 2.98
N GLU A 241 -6.22 8.00 3.00
CA GLU A 241 -5.38 7.83 4.18
C GLU A 241 -4.48 9.06 4.39
N SER A 242 -3.76 9.48 3.34
CA SER A 242 -2.89 10.64 3.42
C SER A 242 -2.71 11.32 2.07
N ILE A 243 -2.49 12.64 2.11
CA ILE A 243 -2.13 13.43 0.94
C ILE A 243 -0.74 14.02 1.15
N ARG A 244 0.19 13.68 0.27
CA ARG A 244 1.56 14.19 0.29
C ARG A 244 1.80 15.11 -0.89
N VAL A 245 2.12 16.36 -0.59
CA VAL A 245 2.41 17.39 -1.58
C VAL A 245 3.93 17.55 -1.69
N LEU A 246 4.48 17.21 -2.85
CA LEU A 246 5.88 17.39 -3.20
C LEU A 246 6.04 18.74 -3.92
N LYS A 247 6.73 19.68 -3.26
CA LYS A 247 6.87 21.05 -3.77
C LYS A 247 8.20 21.28 -4.50
N ASP A 248 9.22 20.47 -4.20
CA ASP A 248 10.60 20.65 -4.67
C ASP A 248 11.01 19.67 -5.76
N ALA A 249 11.92 20.15 -6.61
CA ALA A 249 12.50 19.39 -7.73
C ALA A 249 13.16 18.08 -7.29
N SER A 250 13.76 18.00 -6.10
CA SER A 250 14.37 16.78 -5.58
C SER A 250 13.34 15.69 -5.29
N ALA A 251 12.19 16.07 -4.73
CA ALA A 251 11.10 15.15 -4.42
C ALA A 251 10.30 14.78 -5.68
N THR A 252 10.15 15.71 -6.63
CA THR A 252 9.37 15.51 -7.85
C THR A 252 10.15 14.83 -8.99
N ALA A 253 11.48 14.71 -8.87
CA ALA A 253 12.36 14.13 -9.89
C ALA A 253 11.93 12.73 -10.36
N LEU A 254 11.36 11.92 -9.46
CA LEU A 254 10.86 10.57 -9.79
C LEU A 254 9.73 10.58 -10.83
N TYR A 255 8.95 11.66 -10.90
CA TYR A 255 7.82 11.82 -11.82
C TYR A 255 8.17 12.63 -13.07
N GLY A 256 9.43 13.08 -13.19
CA GLY A 256 9.99 13.68 -14.40
C GLY A 256 9.38 15.04 -14.78
N SER A 257 9.32 15.33 -16.08
CA SER A 257 8.89 16.62 -16.64
C SER A 257 7.43 16.97 -16.32
N ARG A 258 6.57 15.98 -16.07
CA ARG A 258 5.17 16.17 -15.66
C ARG A 258 5.04 16.75 -14.24
N ALA A 259 6.12 16.67 -13.48
CA ALA A 259 6.20 17.06 -12.09
C ALA A 259 6.75 18.48 -11.89
N ALA A 260 6.91 19.24 -12.99
CA ALA A 260 7.45 20.61 -12.98
C ALA A 260 6.63 21.59 -12.14
N ASN A 261 5.32 21.36 -12.03
CA ASN A 261 4.38 22.16 -11.22
C ASN A 261 4.15 21.58 -9.81
N GLY A 262 4.93 20.57 -9.40
CA GLY A 262 4.73 19.82 -8.17
C GLY A 262 3.93 18.52 -8.38
N VAL A 263 3.90 17.68 -7.34
CA VAL A 263 3.16 16.40 -7.33
C VAL A 263 2.30 16.33 -6.08
N VAL A 264 1.07 15.88 -6.24
CA VAL A 264 0.16 15.57 -5.14
C VAL A 264 -0.05 14.05 -5.15
N LEU A 265 0.52 13.38 -4.17
CA LEU A 265 0.35 11.95 -3.94
C LEU A 265 -0.83 11.76 -3.01
N ILE A 266 -1.73 10.87 -3.38
CA ILE A 266 -2.90 10.48 -2.61
C ILE A 266 -2.74 8.99 -2.36
N THR A 267 -2.74 8.62 -1.09
CA THR A 267 -2.75 7.23 -0.66
C THR A 267 -4.15 6.92 -0.13
N THR A 268 -4.77 5.87 -0.66
CA THR A 268 -6.08 5.40 -0.20
C THR A 268 -5.95 4.45 0.99
N LYS A 269 -7.01 4.32 1.79
CA LYS A 269 -7.04 3.43 2.96
C LYS A 269 -7.06 1.96 2.50
N ASP A 270 -6.00 1.22 2.80
CA ASP A 270 -5.91 -0.22 2.58
C ASP A 270 -6.37 -1.05 3.80
N GLY A 271 -6.92 -2.24 3.55
CA GLY A 271 -7.45 -3.13 4.58
C GLY A 271 -6.35 -3.79 5.44
N ARG A 272 -6.12 -3.29 6.65
CA ARG A 272 -5.08 -3.80 7.58
C ARG A 272 -5.48 -5.03 8.41
N GLY A 273 -6.20 -6.00 7.83
CA GLY A 273 -6.52 -7.31 8.46
C GLY A 273 -7.36 -7.29 9.75
N GLN A 274 -7.56 -6.13 10.40
CA GLN A 274 -8.50 -5.91 11.49
C GLN A 274 -9.85 -5.44 10.94
N ASN A 275 -10.92 -6.13 11.34
CA ASN A 275 -12.29 -5.76 11.00
C ASN A 275 -12.72 -4.53 11.82
N ASN A 276 -12.45 -3.34 11.30
CA ASN A 276 -13.01 -2.09 11.84
C ASN A 276 -14.11 -1.58 10.90
N VAL A 277 -15.32 -1.37 11.42
CA VAL A 277 -16.48 -0.91 10.65
C VAL A 277 -16.93 0.43 11.23
N SER A 278 -16.72 1.50 10.47
CA SER A 278 -17.22 2.84 10.77
C SER A 278 -18.42 3.16 9.88
N ILE A 279 -19.51 3.63 10.48
CA ILE A 279 -20.69 4.12 9.76
C ILE A 279 -20.84 5.61 10.05
N GLU A 280 -20.85 6.40 8.99
CA GLU A 280 -21.03 7.84 9.05
C GLU A 280 -22.30 8.24 8.30
N TYR A 281 -23.07 9.17 8.88
CA TYR A 281 -24.30 9.68 8.29
C TYR A 281 -24.38 11.19 8.47
N GLU A 282 -24.39 11.92 7.35
CA GLU A 282 -24.46 13.37 7.33
C GLU A 282 -25.63 13.85 6.45
N ARG A 283 -26.21 15.00 6.82
CA ARG A 283 -27.25 15.68 6.04
C ARG A 283 -26.98 17.17 6.04
N SER A 284 -26.77 17.76 4.85
CA SER A 284 -26.54 19.19 4.67
C SER A 284 -27.62 19.85 3.81
N TYR A 285 -27.84 21.14 4.04
CA TYR A 285 -28.71 22.00 3.23
C TYR A 285 -27.92 23.24 2.85
N SER A 286 -28.00 23.65 1.58
CA SER A 286 -27.29 24.83 1.07
C SER A 286 -28.29 25.87 0.59
N THR A 287 -28.11 27.12 1.02
CA THR A 287 -28.87 28.29 0.55
C THR A 287 -27.92 29.33 -0.03
N PRO A 288 -28.33 30.08 -1.07
CA PRO A 288 -27.50 31.14 -1.63
C PRO A 288 -27.18 32.22 -0.58
N VAL A 289 -25.88 32.46 -0.32
CA VAL A 289 -25.43 33.44 0.69
C VAL A 289 -25.49 34.88 0.16
N ARG A 290 -25.40 35.07 -1.16
CA ARG A 290 -25.44 36.39 -1.82
C ARG A 290 -26.29 36.32 -3.08
N THR A 291 -27.37 37.10 -3.08
CA THR A 291 -28.12 37.44 -4.29
C THR A 291 -27.71 38.84 -4.73
N ILE A 292 -27.69 39.10 -6.04
CA ILE A 292 -27.52 40.46 -6.52
C ILE A 292 -28.83 41.20 -6.23
N ASP A 293 -28.74 42.36 -5.58
CA ASP A 293 -29.90 43.21 -5.36
C ASP A 293 -30.40 43.73 -6.72
N MET A 294 -31.53 43.18 -7.16
CA MET A 294 -32.17 43.56 -8.41
C MET A 294 -33.30 44.54 -8.13
N LEU A 295 -33.59 45.42 -9.09
CA LEU A 295 -34.77 46.27 -9.01
C LEU A 295 -36.03 45.41 -9.09
N ASP A 296 -36.96 45.65 -8.16
CA ASP A 296 -38.31 45.14 -8.28
C ASP A 296 -39.01 45.69 -9.53
N ALA A 297 -40.08 45.02 -9.97
CA ALA A 297 -40.81 45.34 -11.20
C ALA A 297 -41.24 46.82 -11.30
N GLY A 298 -41.67 47.44 -10.20
CA GLY A 298 -42.09 48.84 -10.16
C GLY A 298 -40.95 49.84 -10.41
N PRO A 299 -39.88 49.83 -9.58
CA PRO A 299 -38.68 50.62 -9.83
C PRO A 299 -38.05 50.38 -11.21
N TYR A 300 -38.06 49.12 -11.69
CA TYR A 300 -37.58 48.78 -13.03
C TYR A 300 -38.41 49.47 -14.12
N ALA A 301 -39.74 49.42 -14.04
CA ALA A 301 -40.62 50.08 -14.99
C ALA A 301 -40.40 51.61 -15.02
N ARG A 302 -40.19 52.22 -13.85
CA ARG A 302 -39.85 53.66 -13.77
C ARG A 302 -38.49 53.96 -14.38
N TYR A 303 -37.47 53.13 -14.12
CA TYR A 303 -36.15 53.28 -14.70
C TYR A 303 -36.18 53.22 -16.23
N VAL A 304 -36.88 52.23 -16.80
CA VAL A 304 -37.04 52.09 -18.25
C VAL A 304 -37.82 53.27 -18.84
N ASN A 305 -38.92 53.69 -18.20
CA ASN A 305 -39.68 54.86 -18.65
C ASN A 305 -38.83 56.14 -18.60
N GLN A 306 -38.01 56.33 -17.56
CA GLN A 306 -37.11 57.47 -17.47
C GLN A 306 -36.05 57.43 -18.58
N ALA A 307 -35.50 56.25 -18.89
CA ALA A 307 -34.56 56.07 -20.00
C ALA A 307 -35.20 56.41 -21.35
N GLN A 308 -36.46 56.00 -21.59
CA GLN A 308 -37.20 56.31 -22.81
C GLN A 308 -37.52 57.80 -22.94
N LEU A 309 -37.95 58.44 -21.85
CA LEU A 309 -38.18 59.88 -21.82
C LEU A 309 -36.90 60.68 -22.09
N ASN A 310 -35.76 60.27 -21.50
CA ASN A 310 -34.46 60.90 -21.75
C ASN A 310 -34.00 60.72 -23.22
N ALA A 311 -34.42 59.64 -23.88
CA ALA A 311 -34.17 59.39 -25.30
C ALA A 311 -35.17 60.09 -26.25
N GLY A 312 -36.15 60.82 -25.71
CA GLY A 312 -37.19 61.52 -26.49
C GLY A 312 -38.34 60.62 -26.97
N ASN A 313 -38.43 59.39 -26.46
CA ASN A 313 -39.48 58.43 -26.79
C ASN A 313 -40.62 58.45 -25.76
N ASN A 314 -41.77 57.90 -26.15
CA ASN A 314 -42.90 57.72 -25.23
C ASN A 314 -42.62 56.65 -24.17
N VAL A 315 -43.22 56.81 -22.99
CA VAL A 315 -43.16 55.80 -21.92
C VAL A 315 -43.72 54.46 -22.39
N VAL A 316 -43.07 53.38 -21.95
CA VAL A 316 -43.39 52.00 -22.37
C VAL A 316 -44.32 51.33 -21.38
N TYR A 317 -44.15 51.60 -20.08
CA TYR A 317 -45.00 51.07 -19.01
C TYR A 317 -46.00 52.12 -18.55
N GLY A 318 -47.29 51.79 -18.60
CA GLY A 318 -48.36 52.65 -18.09
C GLY A 318 -48.34 52.76 -16.57
N SER A 319 -48.88 53.85 -16.02
CA SER A 319 -49.10 54.02 -14.58
C SER A 319 -50.28 53.14 -14.10
N GLY A 320 -50.11 51.83 -14.12
CA GLY A 320 -51.08 50.85 -13.62
C GLY A 320 -50.43 50.00 -12.54
N THR A 321 -51.16 49.79 -11.44
CA THR A 321 -50.81 48.99 -10.25
C THR A 321 -50.20 47.64 -10.59
#